data_AF-A0AAV0AQJ8-F1
#
_entry.id   AF-A0AAV0AQJ8-F1
#
_cell.length_a   1.000
_cell.length_b   1.000
_cell.length_c   1.000
_cell.angle_alpha   90.00
_cell.angle_beta   90.00
_cell.angle_gamma   90.00
#
_symmetry.space_group_name_H-M   'P 1'
#
loop_
_entity.id
_entity.type
_entity.pdbx_description
1 polymer ?
#
loop_
_entity_poly.entity_id
_entity_poly.type
_entity_poly.pdbx_seq_one_letter_code
_entity_poly.pdbx_strand_id
1 'polypeptide(L)' 'ETNLKMFDGTTYIEEQHPINIPKQDNQLQCYHCYSYENLVSCLTSERIENVNTNIWWCSVVKTNLNKINMIIGGEVDCM' A
#
# COMPACT_ATOMS: atom_id res chain seq x y z
N GLU A 1 4.86 14.40 -5.09
CA GLU A 1 6.30 14.69 -5.31
C GLU A 1 7.11 13.69 -4.51
N THR A 2 8.41 13.52 -4.78
CA THR A 2 9.25 12.51 -4.11
C THR A 2 10.49 13.17 -3.54
N ASN A 3 10.78 12.88 -2.27
CA ASN A 3 11.99 13.31 -1.59
C ASN A 3 13.10 12.28 -1.78
N LEU A 4 14.32 12.77 -1.95
CA LEU A 4 15.51 11.94 -1.97
C LEU A 4 16.50 12.40 -0.90
N LYS A 5 17.02 11.45 -0.13
CA LYS A 5 18.06 11.70 0.88
C LYS A 5 19.15 10.65 0.78
N MET A 6 20.40 11.08 0.64
CA MET A 6 21.56 10.19 0.73
C MET A 6 22.05 10.13 2.17
N PHE A 7 22.20 8.93 2.73
CA PHE A 7 22.79 8.72 4.04
C PHE A 7 23.61 7.43 4.04
N ASP A 8 24.88 7.53 4.42
CA ASP A 8 25.83 6.41 4.49
C ASP A 8 25.87 5.55 3.20
N GLY A 9 26.01 6.22 2.05
CA GLY A 9 26.08 5.56 0.74
C GLY A 9 24.76 4.91 0.27
N THR A 10 23.67 5.07 1.03
CA THR A 10 22.33 4.57 0.70
C THR A 10 21.40 5.72 0.35
N THR A 11 20.74 5.62 -0.81
CA THR A 11 19.69 6.56 -1.23
C THR A 11 18.35 6.12 -0.65
N TYR A 12 17.74 6.99 0.16
CA TYR A 12 16.38 6.85 0.66
C TYR A 12 15.45 7.67 -0.22
N ILE A 13 14.36 7.06 -0.65
CA ILE A 13 13.33 7.65 -1.50
C ILE A 13 12.03 7.63 -0.69
N GLU A 14 11.45 8.80 -0.46
CA GLU A 14 10.22 8.96 0.32
C GLU A 14 9.17 9.68 -0.53
N GLU A 15 7.96 9.15 -0.54
CA GLU A 15 6.84 9.81 -1.20
C GLU A 15 6.31 10.96 -0.34
N GLN A 16 6.15 12.14 -0.94
CA GLN A 16 5.37 13.20 -0.32
C GLN A 16 3.89 12.98 -0.63
N HIS A 17 3.11 12.67 0.40
CA HIS A 17 1.66 12.63 0.33
C HIS A 17 1.07 14.01 0.70
N PRO A 18 0.62 14.83 -0.26
CA PRO A 18 -0.28 15.93 0.08
C PRO A 18 -1.59 15.32 0.61
N ILE A 19 -2.13 15.88 1.69
CA ILE A 19 -3.46 15.49 2.20
C ILE A 19 -4.47 15.82 1.11
N ASN A 20 -4.91 14.81 0.37
CA ASN A 20 -5.85 14.96 -0.71
C ASN A 20 -7.16 14.33 -0.26
N ILE A 21 -8.16 15.15 0.06
CA ILE A 21 -9.48 14.66 0.43
C ILE A 21 -10.19 14.26 -0.88
N PRO A 22 -10.47 12.97 -1.11
CA PRO A 22 -11.11 12.55 -2.34
C PRO A 22 -12.50 13.17 -2.47
N LYS A 23 -12.85 13.61 -3.69
CA LYS A 23 -14.21 14.02 -4.06
C LYS A 23 -15.18 12.86 -3.78
N GLN A 24 -16.44 13.18 -3.46
CA GLN A 24 -17.44 12.21 -3.02
C GLN A 24 -17.63 11.03 -3.99
N ASP A 25 -17.62 11.29 -5.31
CA ASP A 25 -17.72 10.23 -6.33
C ASP A 25 -16.52 9.27 -6.31
N ASN A 26 -15.32 9.77 -6.00
CA ASN A 26 -14.12 8.94 -5.86
C ASN A 26 -14.17 8.09 -4.60
N GLN A 27 -14.86 8.55 -3.55
CA GLN A 27 -14.98 7.79 -2.28
C GLN A 27 -15.78 6.51 -2.47
N LEU A 28 -16.88 6.56 -3.23
CA LEU A 28 -17.69 5.37 -3.50
C LEU A 28 -16.92 4.35 -4.36
N GLN A 29 -16.20 4.83 -5.38
CA GLN A 29 -15.35 3.96 -6.20
C GLN A 29 -14.25 3.31 -5.35
N CYS A 30 -13.52 4.08 -4.53
CA CYS A 30 -12.51 3.53 -3.62
C CYS A 30 -13.11 2.52 -2.65
N TYR A 31 -14.28 2.81 -2.07
CA TYR A 31 -14.98 1.88 -1.18
C TYR A 31 -15.28 0.55 -1.87
N HIS A 32 -15.73 0.57 -3.13
CA HIS A 32 -15.98 -0.66 -3.87
C HIS A 32 -14.73 -1.50 -4.11
N CYS A 33 -13.56 -0.87 -4.35
CA CYS A 33 -12.29 -1.59 -4.46
C CYS A 33 -11.94 -2.30 -3.14
N TYR A 34 -11.92 -1.58 -2.02
CA TYR A 34 -11.60 -2.16 -0.72
C TYR A 34 -12.64 -3.19 -0.24
N SER A 35 -13.91 -2.99 -0.59
CA SER A 35 -14.98 -3.98 -0.30
C SER A 35 -14.78 -5.28 -1.08
N TYR A 36 -14.30 -5.18 -2.32
CA TYR A 36 -14.00 -6.35 -3.13
C TYR A 36 -12.82 -7.13 -2.56
N GLU A 37 -11.73 -6.45 -2.19
CA GLU A 37 -10.58 -7.06 -1.50
C GLU A 37 -11.03 -7.80 -0.24
N ASN A 38 -11.84 -7.16 0.61
CA ASN A 38 -12.40 -7.80 1.80
C ASN A 38 -13.24 -9.05 1.45
N LEU A 39 -14.11 -8.96 0.45
CA LEU A 39 -14.99 -10.07 0.03
C LEU A 39 -14.20 -11.30 -0.42
N VAL A 40 -13.09 -11.12 -1.16
CA VAL A 40 -12.35 -12.24 -1.77
C VAL A 40 -11.20 -12.77 -0.91
N SER A 41 -10.77 -12.02 0.11
CA SER A 41 -9.66 -12.40 1.01
C SER A 41 -10.11 -12.83 2.41
N CYS A 42 -11.35 -12.56 2.81
CA CYS A 42 -11.84 -12.93 4.13
C CYS A 42 -11.95 -14.46 4.29
N LEU A 43 -11.09 -15.03 5.13
CA LEU A 43 -10.97 -16.48 5.36
C LEU A 43 -12.09 -17.05 6.23
N THR A 44 -12.86 -16.20 6.91
CA THR A 44 -13.93 -16.62 7.82
C THR A 44 -15.28 -16.45 7.15
N SER A 45 -15.96 -17.57 6.92
CA SER A 45 -17.28 -17.67 6.29
C SER A 45 -18.43 -17.00 7.07
N GLU A 46 -18.17 -16.32 8.20
CA GLU A 46 -19.22 -15.89 9.13
C GLU A 46 -19.55 -14.40 9.12
N ARG A 47 -18.79 -13.52 8.45
CA ARG A 47 -19.24 -12.16 8.10
C ARG A 47 -18.21 -11.46 7.23
N ILE A 48 -18.68 -10.83 6.15
CA ILE A 48 -17.95 -9.73 5.50
C ILE A 48 -17.82 -8.65 6.58
N GLU A 49 -16.59 -8.42 7.04
CA GLU A 49 -16.32 -7.40 8.05
C GLU A 49 -16.50 -6.00 7.44
N ASN A 50 -16.68 -4.99 8.31
CA ASN A 50 -16.67 -3.62 7.83
C ASN A 50 -15.28 -3.28 7.28
N VAL A 51 -15.23 -2.74 6.07
CA VAL A 51 -13.99 -2.31 5.42
C VAL A 51 -13.26 -1.30 6.30
N ASN A 52 -11.99 -1.60 6.62
CA ASN A 52 -11.10 -0.72 7.38
C ASN A 52 -9.76 -0.56 6.66
N THR A 53 -9.57 0.55 5.97
CA THR A 53 -8.36 0.84 5.16
C THR A 53 -7.15 1.24 5.99
N ASN A 54 -7.27 1.34 7.32
CA ASN A 54 -6.13 1.64 8.20
C ASN A 54 -5.35 0.38 8.60
N ILE A 55 -5.84 -0.81 8.22
CA ILE A 55 -5.17 -2.09 8.43
C ILE A 55 -4.60 -2.52 7.09
N TRP A 56 -3.29 -2.76 7.04
CA TRP A 56 -2.56 -3.11 5.83
C TRP A 56 -1.35 -3.96 6.19
N TRP A 57 -0.91 -4.81 5.27
CA TRP A 57 0.27 -5.64 5.41
C TRP A 57 1.33 -5.17 4.43
N CYS A 58 2.57 -5.06 4.89
CA CYS A 58 3.69 -4.61 4.07
C CYS A 58 4.79 -5.68 4.02
N SER A 59 5.09 -6.15 2.82
CA SER A 59 6.25 -7.00 2.57
C SER A 59 7.49 -6.15 2.35
N VAL A 60 8.59 -6.51 3.02
CA VAL A 60 9.89 -5.87 2.83
C VAL A 60 10.77 -6.79 1.99
N VAL A 61 11.01 -6.38 0.74
CA VAL A 61 11.67 -7.21 -0.26
C VAL A 61 13.04 -6.63 -0.60
N LYS A 62 14.06 -7.48 -0.53
CA LYS A 62 15.38 -7.19 -1.11
C LYS A 62 15.39 -7.65 -2.57
N THR A 63 15.72 -6.74 -3.48
CA THR A 63 15.78 -7.03 -4.92
C THR A 63 17.01 -6.37 -5.57
N ASN A 64 17.29 -6.70 -6.82
CA ASN A 64 18.37 -6.12 -7.61
C ASN A 64 17.87 -5.73 -9.00
N LEU A 65 18.17 -4.50 -9.41
CA LEU A 65 17.94 -4.03 -10.77
C LEU A 65 19.27 -3.60 -11.37
N ASN A 66 19.80 -4.38 -12.31
CA ASN A 66 21.05 -4.08 -13.02
C ASN A 66 22.20 -3.64 -12.09
N LYS A 67 22.51 -4.47 -11.09
CA LYS A 67 23.56 -4.25 -10.07
C LYS A 67 23.22 -3.19 -9.01
N ILE A 68 22.07 -2.53 -9.09
CA ILE A 68 21.56 -1.67 -8.02
C ILE A 68 20.74 -2.53 -7.06
N ASN A 69 21.26 -2.72 -5.85
CA ASN A 69 20.52 -3.40 -4.79
C ASN A 69 19.50 -2.44 -4.18
N MET A 70 18.28 -2.92 -4.00
CA MET A 70 17.17 -2.14 -3.47
C MET A 70 16.48 -2.92 -2.35
N ILE A 71 15.97 -2.20 -1.35
CA ILE A 71 15.01 -2.71 -0.38
C ILE A 71 13.73 -1.92 -0.61
N ILE A 72 12.64 -2.62 -0.89
CA ILE A 72 11.35 -2.02 -1.24
C ILE A 72 10.30 -2.57 -0.28
N GLY A 73 9.53 -1.66 0.34
CA GLY A 73 8.28 -2.00 1.01
C GLY A 73 7.13 -1.95 0.02
N GLY A 74 6.30 -3.00 -0.02
CA GLY A 74 5.11 -3.05 -0.85
C GLY A 74 3.92 -3.56 -0.03
N GLU A 75 2.79 -2.88 -0.15
CA GLU A 75 1.52 -3.35 0.41
C GLU A 75 1.08 -4.64 -0.31
N VAL A 76 0.46 -5.55 0.44
CA VAL A 76 0.07 -6.88 -0.04
C VAL A 76 -1.34 -7.21 0.43
N ASP A 77 -2.22 -7.48 -0.53
CA ASP A 77 -3.65 -7.72 -0.29
C ASP A 77 -3.94 -9.00 0.54
N CYS A 78 -3.35 -10.14 0.17
CA CYS A 78 -3.56 -11.43 0.81
C CYS A 78 -2.45 -12.46 0.47
N MET A 79 -2.53 -13.66 1.06
CA MET A 79 -1.68 -14.82 0.74
C MET A 79 -2.41 -15.87 -0.08
#